data_AF-A0AA44UAB6-F1
#
_entry.id   AF-A0AA44UAB6-F1
#
_cell.length_a   1.000
_cell.length_b   1.000
_cell.length_c   1.000
_cell.angle_alpha   90.00
_cell.angle_beta   90.00
_cell.angle_gamma   90.00
#
_symmetry.space_group_name_H-M   'P 1'
#
loop_
_entity.id
_entity.type
_entity.pdbx_description
1 polymer ?
#
loop_
_entity_poly.entity_id
_entity_poly.type
_entity_poly.pdbx_seq_one_letter_code
_entity_poly.pdbx_strand_id
1 'polypeptide(L)'
;MLIGLLPWALILGMQGGQKGMGRLEMLLMTGMNFAGGSEFATVNLWAEPLPILPIATITFMINSRHILMGGGACHAHERNTAEKSRARAAFYV
;
A
#
# COMPACT_ATOMS: atom_id res chain seq x y z
N MET A 1 0.29 9.00 -16.64
CA MET A 1 0.66 8.45 -15.32
C MET A 1 0.97 9.56 -14.31
N LEU A 2 1.89 10.50 -14.59
CA LEU A 2 2.24 11.57 -13.64
C LEU A 2 1.13 12.60 -13.34
N ILE A 3 0.33 12.97 -14.34
CA ILE A 3 -0.76 13.95 -14.17
C ILE A 3 -1.79 13.48 -13.11
N GLY A 4 -1.99 12.16 -12.95
CA GLY A 4 -2.89 11.61 -11.94
C GLY A 4 -2.39 11.75 -10.49
N LEU A 5 -1.09 12.02 -10.29
CA LEU A 5 -0.51 12.25 -8.97
C LEU A 5 -0.74 13.69 -8.48
N LEU A 6 -1.04 14.63 -9.37
CA LEU A 6 -1.25 16.04 -9.03
C LEU A 6 -2.29 16.25 -7.92
N PRO A 7 -3.53 15.73 -8.02
CA PRO A 7 -4.52 15.92 -6.97
C PRO A 7 -4.10 15.27 -5.65
N TRP A 8 -3.52 14.07 -5.70
CA TRP A 8 -3.01 13.37 -4.52
C TRP A 8 -1.92 14.20 -3.81
N ALA A 9 -0.90 14.66 -4.55
CA ALA A 9 0.22 15.42 -4.01
C ALA A 9 -0.23 16.76 -3.42
N LEU A 10 -1.17 17.45 -4.06
CA LEU A 10 -1.73 18.71 -3.57
C LEU A 10 -2.48 18.53 -2.25
N ILE A 11 -3.41 17.56 -2.20
CA ILE A 11 -4.24 17.33 -1.01
C ILE A 11 -3.38 16.81 0.16
N LEU A 12 -2.41 15.94 -0.13
CA LEU A 12 -1.51 15.38 0.89
C LEU A 12 -0.55 16.45 1.41
N GLY A 13 0.05 17.25 0.52
CA GLY A 13 0.93 18.37 0.87
C GLY A 13 0.22 19.43 1.71
N MET A 14 -1.02 19.77 1.38
CA MET A 14 -1.86 20.68 2.17
C MET A 14 -2.09 20.15 3.59
N GLN A 15 -2.46 18.87 3.73
CA GLN A 15 -2.68 18.27 5.05
C GLN A 15 -1.39 18.18 5.87
N GLY A 16 -0.26 17.82 5.24
CA GLY A 16 1.05 17.83 5.91
C GLY A 16 1.42 19.22 6.43
N GLY A 17 1.19 20.26 5.62
CA GLY A 17 1.40 21.65 6.03
C GLY A 17 0.50 22.08 7.19
N GLN A 18 -0.78 21.66 7.21
CA GLN A 18 -1.69 21.91 8.32
C GLN A 18 -1.26 21.23 9.62
N LYS A 19 -0.53 20.11 9.52
CA LYS A 19 0.05 19.38 10.65
C LYS A 19 1.42 19.92 11.08
N GLY A 20 1.93 20.97 10.43
CA GLY A 20 3.25 21.54 10.72
C GLY A 20 4.41 20.66 10.26
N MET A 21 4.17 19.66 9.41
CA MET A 21 5.22 18.75 8.94
C MET A 21 6.27 19.48 8.12
N GLY A 22 7.54 19.23 8.43
CA GLY A 22 8.66 19.67 7.62
C GLY A 22 8.71 18.97 6.25
N ARG A 23 9.35 19.61 5.28
CA ARG A 23 9.54 19.04 3.93
C ARG A 23 10.23 17.67 3.96
N LEU A 24 11.22 17.52 4.85
CA LEU A 24 11.96 16.27 5.00
C LEU A 24 11.11 15.17 5.66
N GLU A 25 10.33 15.52 6.68
CA GLU A 25 9.41 14.58 7.33
C GLU A 25 8.37 14.07 6.34
N MET A 26 7.83 14.97 5.52
CA MET A 26 6.87 14.63 4.48
C MET A 26 7.47 13.67 3.44
N LEU A 27 8.70 13.94 2.99
CA LEU A 27 9.43 13.10 2.03
C LEU A 27 9.74 11.72 2.61
N LEU A 28 10.23 11.67 3.86
CA LEU A 28 10.53 10.43 4.56
C LEU A 28 9.26 9.62 4.81
N MET A 29 8.17 10.26 5.22
CA MET A 29 6.87 9.61 5.47
C MET A 29 6.31 9.00 4.18
N THR A 30 6.20 9.78 3.09
CA THR A 30 5.72 9.25 1.80
C THR A 30 6.65 8.15 1.27
N GLY A 31 7.97 8.35 1.38
CA GLY A 31 8.98 7.37 0.99
C GLY A 31 8.97 6.07 1.82
N MET A 32 8.53 6.09 3.09
CA MET A 32 8.42 4.88 3.91
C MET A 32 7.05 4.20 3.81
N ASN A 33 5.99 4.97 3.59
CA ASN A 33 4.61 4.48 3.63
C ASN A 33 4.19 3.75 2.34
N PHE A 34 4.73 4.16 1.18
CA PHE A 34 4.59 3.45 -0.11
C PHE A 34 3.14 3.09 -0.52
N ALA A 35 2.13 3.85 -0.09
CA ALA A 35 0.75 3.62 -0.49
C ALA A 35 -0.16 4.84 -0.35
N GLY A 36 -0.80 5.21 -1.47
CA GLY A 36 -1.63 6.41 -1.59
C GLY A 36 -2.65 6.64 -0.48
N GLY A 37 -3.38 5.60 -0.06
CA GLY A 37 -4.41 5.72 0.98
C GLY A 37 -3.88 5.81 2.41
N SER A 38 -2.82 5.08 2.74
CA SER A 38 -2.25 5.06 4.09
C SER A 38 -1.43 6.31 4.42
N GLU A 39 -0.98 7.05 3.41
CA GLU A 39 -0.34 8.36 3.59
C GLU A 39 -1.30 9.38 4.18
N PHE A 40 -2.53 9.44 3.69
CA PHE A 40 -3.56 10.30 4.27
C PHE A 40 -3.89 9.92 5.72
N ALA A 41 -3.97 8.62 6.01
CA ALA A 41 -4.19 8.15 7.38
C ALA A 41 -3.02 8.55 8.30
N THR A 42 -1.78 8.42 7.82
CA THR A 42 -0.58 8.77 8.58
C THR A 42 -0.49 10.26 8.87
N VAL A 43 -0.72 11.11 7.87
CA VAL A 43 -0.73 12.57 8.06
C VAL A 43 -1.83 12.98 9.05
N ASN A 44 -3.01 12.35 9.01
CA ASN A 44 -4.07 12.63 9.98
C ASN A 44 -3.68 12.29 11.43
N LEU A 45 -2.85 11.26 11.63
CA LEU A 45 -2.31 10.87 12.92
C LEU A 45 -1.04 11.62 13.32
N TRP A 46 -0.52 12.47 12.45
CA TRP A 46 0.68 13.26 12.74
C TRP A 46 0.38 14.24 13.87
N ALA A 47 1.11 14.09 14.97
CA ALA A 47 0.97 14.84 16.21
C ALA A 47 2.31 14.80 16.97
N GLU A 48 2.52 15.76 17.87
CA GLU A 48 3.65 15.75 18.79
C GLU A 48 3.20 15.33 20.20
N PRO A 49 3.85 14.34 20.85
CA PRO A 49 4.93 13.49 20.34
C PRO A 49 4.46 12.49 19.28
N LEU A 50 5.36 12.10 18.36
CA LEU A 50 5.01 11.29 17.19
C LEU A 50 4.50 9.89 17.59
N PRO A 51 3.23 9.54 17.29
CA PRO A 51 2.64 8.26 17.68
C PRO A 51 3.03 7.14 16.69
N ILE A 52 4.26 6.65 16.80
CA ILE A 52 4.84 5.67 15.86
C ILE A 52 4.02 4.37 15.80
N LEU A 53 3.62 3.82 16.95
CA LEU A 53 2.94 2.52 17.01
C LEU A 53 1.55 2.54 16.34
N PRO A 54 0.66 3.54 16.60
CA PRO A 54 -0.59 3.70 15.85
C PRO A 54 -0.36 3.89 14.35
N ILE A 55 0.59 4.75 13.97
CA ILE A 55 0.91 5.02 12.56
C ILE A 55 1.34 3.75 11.85
N ALA A 56 2.26 2.98 12.46
CA ALA A 56 2.75 1.72 11.90
C ALA A 56 1.62 0.68 11.76
N THR A 57 0.77 0.55 12.77
CA THR A 57 -0.35 -0.41 12.77
C THR A 57 -1.36 -0.10 11.67
N ILE A 58 -1.78 1.16 11.56
CA ILE A 58 -2.77 1.59 10.55
C ILE A 58 -2.18 1.50 9.15
N THR A 59 -0.94 1.92 8.99
CA THR A 59 -0.21 1.80 7.72
C THR A 59 -0.10 0.33 7.29
N PHE A 60 0.29 -0.56 8.20
CA PHE A 60 0.37 -1.99 7.94
C PHE A 60 -0.99 -2.59 7.58
N MET A 61 -2.04 -2.25 8.33
CA MET A 61 -3.39 -2.75 8.10
C MET A 61 -3.93 -2.34 6.73
N ILE A 62 -3.73 -1.09 6.32
CA ILE A 62 -4.12 -0.61 4.99
C ILE A 62 -3.28 -1.27 3.88
N ASN A 63 -1.98 -1.46 4.13
CA ASN A 63 -1.05 -2.10 3.17
C ASN A 63 -1.12 -3.62 3.12
N SER A 64 -1.88 -4.27 4.01
CA SER A 64 -2.06 -5.73 4.01
C SER A 64 -2.58 -6.28 2.68
N ARG A 65 -3.13 -5.44 1.81
CA ARG A 65 -3.43 -5.77 0.40
C ARG A 65 -2.25 -6.43 -0.32
N HIS A 66 -1.01 -6.07 0.01
CA HIS A 66 0.18 -6.66 -0.62
C HIS A 66 0.39 -8.11 -0.17
N ILE A 67 0.05 -8.43 1.07
CA ILE A 67 0.04 -9.80 1.60
C ILE A 67 -1.05 -10.61 0.90
N LEU A 68 -2.26 -10.05 0.76
CA LEU A 68 -3.39 -10.70 0.09
C LEU A 68 -3.16 -10.89 -1.41
N MET A 69 -2.57 -9.90 -2.10
CA MET A 69 -2.18 -10.01 -3.51
C MET A 69 -1.14 -11.12 -3.69
N GLY A 70 -0.15 -11.23 -2.80
CA GLY A 70 0.84 -12.31 -2.83
C GLY A 70 0.21 -13.69 -2.60
N GLY A 71 -0.63 -13.83 -1.57
CA GLY A 71 -1.33 -15.09 -1.28
C GLY A 71 -2.30 -15.51 -2.37
N GLY A 72 -3.07 -14.57 -2.92
CA GLY A 72 -3.97 -14.79 -4.04
C GLY A 72 -3.24 -15.19 -5.32
N ALA A 73 -2.07 -14.59 -5.60
CA ALA A 73 -1.23 -14.97 -6.73
C ALA A 73 -0.70 -16.40 -6.59
N CYS A 74 -0.24 -16.79 -5.40
CA CYS A 74 0.21 -18.17 -5.13
C CYS A 74 -0.93 -19.18 -5.32
N HIS A 75 -2.10 -18.90 -4.76
CA HIS A 75 -3.27 -19.76 -4.90
C HIS A 75 -3.77 -19.87 -6.35
N ALA A 76 -3.77 -18.76 -7.09
CA ALA A 76 -4.11 -18.75 -8.52
C ALA A 76 -3.10 -19.56 -9.35
N HIS A 77 -1.81 -19.46 -9.02
CA HIS A 77 -0.75 -20.24 -9.67
C HIS A 77 -0.92 -21.74 -9.46
N GLU A 78 -1.22 -22.17 -8.23
CA GLU A 78 -1.49 -23.58 -7.91
C GLU A 78 -2.68 -24.14 -8.68
N ARG A 79 -3.80 -23.40 -8.74
CA ARG A 79 -4.98 -23.82 -9.52
C ARG A 79 -4.68 -23.95 -11.02
N ASN A 80 -4.00 -22.97 -11.59
CA ASN A 80 -3.64 -22.97 -13.02
C ASN A 80 -2.69 -24.13 -13.36
N THR A 81 -1.78 -24.48 -12.44
CA THR A 81 -0.86 -25.62 -12.60
C THR A 81 -1.58 -26.96 -12.53
N ALA A 82 -2.54 -27.11 -11.60
CA ALA A 82 -3.36 -28.31 -11.47
C ALA A 82 -4.28 -28.52 -12.68
N GLU A 83 -4.89 -27.45 -13.20
CA GLU A 83 -5.75 -27.47 -14.39
C GLU A 83 -4.97 -27.90 -15.64
N LYS A 84 -3.79 -27.31 -15.89
CA LYS A 84 -2.91 -27.71 -16.99
C LYS A 84 -2.48 -29.17 -16.91
N SER A 85 -2.20 -29.67 -15.70
CA SER A 85 -1.79 -31.06 -15.48
C SER A 85 -2.92 -32.05 -15.77
N ARG A 86 -4.15 -31.71 -15.36
CA ARG A 86 -5.36 -32.50 -15.68
C ARG A 86 -5.69 -32.49 -17.17
N ALA A 87 -5.62 -31.33 -17.82
CA ALA A 87 -5.83 -31.21 -19.26
C ALA A 87 -4.81 -32.03 -20.07
N ARG A 88 -3.55 -32.06 -19.63
CA ARG A 88 -2.53 -32.96 -20.21
C ARG A 88 -2.89 -34.43 -20.02
N ALA A 89 -3.22 -34.86 -18.81
CA ALA A 89 -3.56 -36.25 -18.53
C ALA A 89 -4.76 -36.76 -19.36
N ALA A 90 -5.77 -35.90 -19.59
CA ALA A 90 -6.93 -36.23 -20.43
C ALA A 90 -6.63 -36.30 -21.93
N PHE A 91 -5.49 -35.76 -22.40
CA PHE A 91 -5.07 -35.85 -23.80
C PHE A 91 -4.30 -37.15 -24.11
N TYR A 92 -3.81 -37.84 -23.08
CA TYR A 92 -3.07 -39.10 -23.19
C TYR A 92 -3.93 -40.36 -22.91
N VAL A 93 -5.25 -40.19 -22.73
CA VAL A 93 -6.25 -41.26 -22.59
C VAL A 93 -7.19 -41.19 -23.79
#